data_AF-A0A433VAV5-F1
#
_entry.id   AF-A0A433VAV5-F1
#
_cell.length_a   1.000
_cell.length_b   1.000
_cell.length_c   1.000
_cell.angle_alpha   90.00
_cell.angle_beta   90.00
_cell.angle_gamma   90.00
#
_symmetry.space_group_name_H-M   'P 1'
#
loop_
_entity.id
_entity.type
_entity.pdbx_description
1 polymer ?
#
loop_
_entity_poly.entity_id
_entity_poly.type
_entity_poly.pdbx_seq_one_letter_code
_entity_poly.pdbx_strand_id
1 'polypeptide(L)'
;MSVNLFEQNVSIQNLSINQSTQIVAGSISAANTEDYYRFNFSGRSSLNLAVNGLYSNANLQVLNSDGQELAGSYNRRKRDESVNITLEAGNYYIKVFRFKNATTTYNLQYSTNLIPEVPPPTQSSPSWLDTIFQDAQLRADIKSFSIDGVIDRSEVIRILRASEDNGVVDSTEFRDLQNLVSNASRLGIPEYVQVLTNKVVNGDVANQRYQNNPLGNLTAGSSSTLIDNLVNKWFLGRDYPTSAYTYQQAGGVLFQNGVNYQDIKQGLINDCFFLVGLAATAIQSPTTIENMFIDNGDNTYTVKFFRNQVADYVTVDKYLPTDLAGKFVYASKGSSYNNPANELWVALAEKAYAQLNESGWIYQDSTNSYSGIGKGGYISDAFSHITGQTVSMSNVLSLESLTDAISIGKSIGFGSKSSGVAPDIVPLHAYALVNYDASTQTFTLFNPWGIELSSKPSILQLNWNQLLANFSYWDGAFLST
;
A
#
# COMPACT_ATOMS: atom_id res chain seq x y z
N MET A 1 6.13 27.34 -52.11
CA MET A 1 5.37 28.60 -52.01
C MET A 1 3.91 28.28 -52.27
N SER A 2 3.15 28.02 -51.21
CA SER A 2 1.70 27.92 -51.27
C SER A 2 1.14 29.32 -51.53
N VAL A 3 0.51 29.49 -52.69
CA VAL A 3 -0.17 30.73 -53.06
C VAL A 3 -1.44 30.81 -52.20
N ASN A 4 -1.57 31.83 -51.36
CA ASN A 4 -2.78 32.04 -50.57
C ASN A 4 -3.91 32.49 -51.51
N LEU A 5 -4.74 31.54 -51.95
CA LEU A 5 -5.82 31.76 -52.93
C LEU A 5 -6.96 32.63 -52.39
N PHE A 6 -7.05 32.79 -51.06
CA PHE A 6 -8.10 33.57 -50.40
C PHE A 6 -8.01 35.08 -50.68
N GLU A 7 -6.81 35.64 -50.84
CA GLU A 7 -6.60 37.10 -50.93
C GLU A 7 -6.78 37.68 -52.36
N GLN A 8 -6.92 36.84 -53.40
CA GLN A 8 -6.80 37.31 -54.79
C GLN A 8 -8.04 38.03 -55.37
N ASN A 9 -9.20 37.96 -54.73
CA ASN A 9 -10.46 38.46 -55.31
C ASN A 9 -11.36 39.25 -54.34
N VAL A 10 -10.83 39.74 -53.23
CA VAL A 10 -11.61 40.37 -52.16
C VAL A 10 -10.98 41.72 -51.77
N SER A 11 -11.81 42.76 -51.59
CA SER A 11 -11.35 44.02 -51.01
C SER A 11 -11.20 43.85 -49.50
N ILE A 12 -9.98 44.02 -48.99
CA ILE A 12 -9.64 43.78 -47.58
C ILE A 12 -9.13 45.08 -46.95
N GLN A 13 -9.77 45.51 -45.87
CA GLN A 13 -9.33 46.65 -45.08
C GLN A 13 -8.40 46.20 -43.95
N ASN A 14 -7.24 46.82 -43.79
CA ASN A 14 -6.34 46.53 -42.68
C ASN A 14 -6.79 47.25 -41.41
N LEU A 15 -6.86 46.53 -40.29
CA LEU A 15 -7.14 47.07 -38.97
C LEU A 15 -5.86 47.15 -38.15
N SER A 16 -5.65 48.30 -37.51
CA SER A 16 -4.64 48.43 -36.46
C SER A 16 -5.20 47.91 -35.13
N ILE A 17 -4.47 47.00 -34.51
CA ILE A 17 -4.81 46.36 -33.24
C ILE A 17 -4.47 47.30 -32.08
N ASN A 18 -5.44 47.58 -31.21
CA ASN A 18 -5.32 48.49 -30.07
C ASN A 18 -6.12 47.96 -28.86
N GLN A 19 -5.67 48.32 -27.64
CA GLN A 19 -6.34 47.92 -26.39
C GLN A 19 -7.65 48.66 -26.12
N SER A 20 -7.81 49.86 -26.65
CA SER A 20 -9.08 50.59 -26.61
C SER A 20 -10.00 50.15 -27.74
N THR A 21 -11.30 50.10 -27.48
CA THR A 21 -12.32 49.80 -28.49
C THR A 21 -12.23 50.80 -29.65
N GLN A 22 -12.00 50.26 -30.84
CA GLN A 22 -12.04 50.96 -32.11
C GLN A 22 -13.38 50.71 -32.80
N ILE A 23 -13.81 51.65 -33.64
CA ILE A 23 -15.08 51.56 -34.37
C ILE A 23 -14.83 51.87 -35.84
N VAL A 24 -15.29 50.99 -36.73
CA VAL A 24 -15.24 51.17 -38.19
C VAL A 24 -16.65 51.07 -38.74
N ALA A 25 -17.09 52.08 -39.47
CA ALA A 25 -18.38 52.05 -40.16
C ALA A 25 -18.26 51.28 -41.48
N GLY A 26 -19.25 50.43 -41.77
CA GLY A 26 -19.32 49.63 -42.99
C GLY A 26 -20.74 49.53 -43.53
N SER A 27 -20.87 48.96 -44.73
CA SER A 27 -22.19 48.79 -45.36
C SER A 27 -22.23 47.58 -46.28
N ILE A 28 -23.26 46.76 -46.10
CA ILE A 28 -23.53 45.59 -46.93
C ILE A 28 -24.81 45.85 -47.72
N SER A 29 -24.81 45.48 -49.00
CA SER A 29 -25.89 45.72 -49.96
C SER A 29 -26.03 44.59 -50.99
N ALA A 30 -26.85 44.81 -52.01
CA ALA A 30 -26.93 43.91 -53.16
C ALA A 30 -25.63 43.88 -54.00
N ALA A 31 -24.90 45.00 -54.04
CA ALA A 31 -23.66 45.13 -54.79
C ALA A 31 -22.41 44.82 -53.96
N ASN A 32 -22.49 44.96 -52.64
CA ASN A 32 -21.42 44.62 -51.69
C ASN A 32 -21.94 43.61 -50.66
N THR A 33 -21.73 42.31 -50.89
CA THR A 33 -22.41 41.28 -50.08
C THR A 33 -21.66 40.94 -48.80
N GLU A 34 -20.39 41.31 -48.71
CA GLU A 34 -19.50 41.00 -47.60
C GLU A 34 -18.33 41.97 -47.55
N ASP A 35 -17.95 42.38 -46.34
CA ASP A 35 -16.76 43.18 -46.05
C ASP A 35 -15.74 42.31 -45.30
N TYR A 36 -14.46 42.48 -45.64
CA TYR A 36 -13.36 41.79 -44.96
C TYR A 36 -12.38 42.77 -44.33
N TYR A 37 -11.99 42.44 -43.11
CA TYR A 37 -11.02 43.19 -42.34
C TYR A 37 -9.88 42.29 -41.93
N ARG A 38 -8.63 42.67 -42.21
CA ARG A 38 -7.45 41.91 -41.82
C ARG A 38 -6.78 42.52 -40.60
N PHE A 39 -6.30 41.65 -39.71
CA PHE A 39 -5.44 42.03 -38.61
C PHE A 39 -4.38 40.96 -38.35
N ASN A 40 -3.36 41.33 -37.59
CA ASN A 40 -2.30 40.42 -37.18
C ASN A 40 -2.06 40.53 -35.68
N PHE A 41 -1.88 39.37 -35.03
CA PHE A 41 -1.39 39.30 -33.67
C PHE A 41 0.07 38.84 -33.66
N SER A 42 0.91 39.58 -32.96
CA SER A 42 2.32 39.21 -32.71
C SER A 42 2.48 38.25 -31.53
N GLY A 43 1.42 37.99 -30.77
CA GLY A 43 1.37 37.13 -29.59
C GLY A 43 -0.07 36.77 -29.22
N ARG A 44 -0.25 35.77 -28.34
CA ARG A 44 -1.58 35.31 -27.91
C ARG A 44 -2.43 36.49 -27.39
N SER A 45 -3.62 36.65 -27.93
CA SER A 45 -4.45 37.83 -27.67
C SER A 45 -5.92 37.47 -27.59
N SER A 46 -6.68 38.13 -26.72
CA SER A 46 -8.14 38.12 -26.82
C SER A 46 -8.61 39.16 -27.83
N LEU A 47 -9.65 38.81 -28.58
CA LEU A 47 -10.33 39.64 -29.55
C LEU A 47 -11.81 39.70 -29.16
N ASN A 48 -12.30 40.91 -28.88
CA ASN A 48 -13.73 41.16 -28.67
C ASN A 48 -14.26 41.96 -29.86
N LEU A 49 -15.28 41.42 -30.51
CA LEU A 49 -15.94 42.00 -31.68
C LEU A 49 -17.42 42.23 -31.41
N ALA A 50 -17.94 43.34 -31.91
CA ALA A 50 -19.37 43.56 -32.02
C ALA A 50 -19.71 44.27 -33.33
N VAL A 51 -20.81 43.87 -33.97
CA VAL A 51 -21.40 44.59 -35.12
C VAL A 51 -22.76 45.11 -34.67
N ASN A 52 -22.90 46.44 -34.61
CA ASN A 52 -24.13 47.09 -34.18
C ASN A 52 -24.59 48.18 -35.15
N GLY A 53 -25.71 48.84 -34.83
CA GLY A 53 -26.28 49.88 -35.70
C GLY A 53 -26.95 49.30 -36.97
N LEU A 54 -27.36 48.04 -36.91
CA LEU A 54 -27.97 47.32 -38.02
C LEU A 54 -29.41 47.80 -38.29
N TYR A 55 -29.72 48.07 -39.56
CA TYR A 55 -31.08 48.28 -40.06
C TYR A 55 -31.70 47.00 -40.64
N SER A 56 -30.86 46.03 -41.03
CA SER A 56 -31.25 44.69 -41.49
C SER A 56 -30.18 43.67 -41.11
N ASN A 57 -30.48 42.37 -41.25
CA ASN A 57 -29.62 41.29 -40.76
C ASN A 57 -28.27 41.18 -41.50
N ALA A 58 -27.17 41.24 -40.75
CA ALA A 58 -25.83 40.88 -41.18
C ALA A 58 -25.20 39.98 -40.11
N ASN A 59 -24.34 39.05 -40.55
CA ASN A 59 -23.65 38.10 -39.70
C ASN A 59 -22.17 38.46 -39.58
N LEU A 60 -21.51 37.90 -38.56
CA LEU A 60 -20.10 38.14 -38.23
C LEU A 60 -19.33 36.82 -38.18
N GLN A 61 -18.15 36.77 -38.78
CA GLN A 61 -17.21 35.64 -38.71
C GLN A 61 -15.79 36.12 -38.43
N VAL A 62 -15.02 35.26 -37.77
CA VAL A 62 -13.57 35.35 -37.62
C VAL A 62 -12.95 34.17 -38.36
N LEU A 63 -12.00 34.42 -39.26
CA LEU A 63 -11.38 33.41 -40.12
C LEU A 63 -9.86 33.36 -39.92
N ASN A 64 -9.26 32.19 -40.12
CA ASN A 64 -7.80 32.04 -40.20
C ASN A 64 -7.25 32.44 -41.58
N SER A 65 -5.92 32.35 -41.75
CA SER A 65 -5.23 32.71 -43.01
C SER A 65 -5.63 31.87 -44.22
N ASP A 66 -6.20 30.69 -43.99
CA ASP A 66 -6.69 29.77 -45.03
C ASP A 66 -8.19 29.98 -45.32
N GLY A 67 -8.82 30.98 -44.70
CA GLY A 67 -10.24 31.31 -44.87
C GLY A 67 -11.19 30.40 -44.08
N GLN A 68 -10.70 29.55 -43.18
CA GLN A 68 -11.53 28.69 -42.33
C GLN A 68 -12.11 29.51 -41.17
N GLU A 69 -13.39 29.28 -40.87
CA GLU A 69 -14.06 29.93 -39.73
C GLU A 69 -13.55 29.39 -38.39
N LEU A 70 -13.12 30.31 -37.52
CA LEU A 70 -12.70 30.04 -36.14
C LEU A 70 -13.82 30.33 -35.14
N ALA A 71 -14.65 31.34 -35.42
CA ALA A 71 -15.85 31.69 -34.67
C ALA A 71 -16.79 32.55 -35.50
N GLY A 72 -18.08 32.59 -35.14
CA GLY A 72 -19.07 33.42 -35.81
C GLY A 72 -20.29 33.71 -34.94
N SER A 73 -21.07 34.69 -35.39
CA SER A 73 -22.33 35.14 -34.78
C SER A 73 -23.35 35.37 -35.90
N TYR A 74 -24.56 34.86 -35.70
CA TYR A 74 -25.60 34.72 -36.73
C TYR A 74 -26.98 35.10 -36.20
N ASN A 75 -27.06 36.17 -35.40
CA ASN A 75 -28.30 36.58 -34.79
C ASN A 75 -29.35 36.98 -35.85
N ARG A 76 -30.62 36.75 -35.51
CA ARG A 76 -31.73 37.03 -36.46
C ARG A 76 -32.14 38.50 -36.35
N ARG A 77 -32.62 39.03 -37.48
CA ARG A 77 -33.15 40.41 -37.60
C ARG A 77 -32.01 41.43 -37.42
N LYS A 78 -32.28 42.57 -36.77
CA LYS A 78 -31.32 43.66 -36.54
C LYS A 78 -30.62 43.60 -35.18
N ARG A 79 -30.50 42.39 -34.62
CA ARG A 79 -29.79 42.21 -33.35
C ARG A 79 -28.30 42.32 -33.62
N ASP A 80 -27.59 42.90 -32.67
CA ASP A 80 -26.14 43.03 -32.77
C ASP A 80 -25.48 41.65 -32.84
N GLU A 81 -24.39 41.57 -33.59
CA GLU A 81 -23.52 40.40 -33.61
C GLU A 81 -22.38 40.60 -32.63
N SER A 82 -21.94 39.52 -31.98
CA SER A 82 -20.77 39.59 -31.09
C SER A 82 -19.98 38.29 -31.08
N VAL A 83 -18.65 38.42 -31.07
CA VAL A 83 -17.71 37.30 -30.95
C VAL A 83 -16.61 37.70 -29.97
N ASN A 84 -16.35 36.85 -28.97
CA ASN A 84 -15.18 36.95 -28.10
C ASN A 84 -14.36 35.68 -28.26
N ILE A 85 -13.11 35.80 -28.71
CA ILE A 85 -12.23 34.67 -29.00
C ILE A 85 -10.80 34.98 -28.58
N THR A 86 -10.07 33.97 -28.13
CA THR A 86 -8.61 34.05 -27.92
C THR A 86 -7.91 33.40 -29.10
N LEU A 87 -6.97 34.14 -29.70
CA LEU A 87 -6.22 33.72 -30.88
C LEU A 87 -4.72 33.73 -30.57
N GLU A 88 -3.99 32.79 -31.18
CA GLU A 88 -2.53 32.75 -31.11
C GLU A 88 -1.91 33.83 -32.03
N ALA A 89 -0.58 33.93 -32.05
CA ALA A 89 0.10 34.80 -33.01
C ALA A 89 -0.21 34.35 -34.45
N GLY A 90 -0.61 35.27 -35.31
CA GLY A 90 -1.05 34.91 -36.66
C GLY A 90 -1.80 36.02 -37.41
N ASN A 91 -2.09 35.75 -38.68
CA ASN A 91 -2.92 36.60 -39.53
C ASN A 91 -4.36 36.08 -39.49
N TYR A 92 -5.31 36.99 -39.31
CA TYR A 92 -6.72 36.66 -39.19
C TYR A 92 -7.58 37.66 -39.94
N TYR A 93 -8.81 37.25 -40.22
CA TYR A 93 -9.80 38.03 -40.94
C TYR A 93 -11.10 38.13 -40.16
N ILE A 94 -11.72 39.30 -40.16
CA ILE A 94 -13.11 39.49 -39.77
C ILE A 94 -13.92 39.59 -41.05
N LYS A 95 -15.01 38.84 -41.13
CA LYS A 95 -15.96 38.89 -42.23
C LYS A 95 -17.31 39.34 -41.71
N VAL A 96 -17.83 40.45 -42.22
CA VAL A 96 -19.22 40.87 -42.00
C VAL A 96 -19.98 40.66 -43.28
N PHE A 97 -21.08 39.91 -43.27
CA PHE A 97 -21.77 39.53 -44.52
C PHE A 97 -23.28 39.48 -44.37
N ARG A 98 -24.01 39.75 -45.46
CA ARG A 98 -25.48 39.80 -45.41
C ARG A 98 -26.09 38.43 -45.13
N PHE A 99 -27.20 38.44 -44.42
CA PHE A 99 -28.14 37.32 -44.47
C PHE A 99 -29.09 37.47 -45.67
N LYS A 100 -28.99 36.56 -46.64
CA LYS A 100 -29.79 36.56 -47.89
C LYS A 100 -29.67 37.89 -48.64
N ASN A 101 -30.78 38.62 -48.81
CA ASN A 101 -30.84 39.85 -49.60
C ASN A 101 -30.85 41.11 -48.71
N ALA A 102 -30.47 40.98 -47.44
CA ALA A 102 -30.42 42.10 -46.49
C ALA A 102 -29.42 43.18 -46.96
N THR A 103 -29.81 44.44 -46.76
CA THR A 103 -28.97 45.62 -46.98
C THR A 103 -28.96 46.42 -45.68
N THR A 104 -27.78 46.75 -45.16
CA THR A 104 -27.63 47.45 -43.88
C THR A 104 -26.29 48.18 -43.82
N THR A 105 -26.27 49.31 -43.14
CA THR A 105 -25.04 49.85 -42.56
C THR A 105 -24.77 49.19 -41.22
N TYR A 106 -23.53 49.27 -40.74
CA TYR A 106 -23.16 48.78 -39.43
C TYR A 106 -21.94 49.52 -38.88
N ASN A 107 -21.71 49.41 -37.58
CA ASN A 107 -20.45 49.76 -36.94
C ASN A 107 -19.80 48.49 -36.41
N LEU A 108 -18.63 48.15 -36.94
CA LEU A 108 -17.77 47.10 -36.41
C LEU A 108 -16.94 47.69 -35.28
N GLN A 109 -17.24 47.26 -34.07
CA GLN A 109 -16.46 47.55 -32.88
C GLN A 109 -15.49 46.40 -32.63
N TYR A 110 -14.24 46.72 -32.38
CA TYR A 110 -13.23 45.72 -32.04
C TYR A 110 -12.29 46.24 -30.96
N SER A 111 -11.89 45.36 -30.06
CA SER A 111 -10.85 45.63 -29.07
C SER A 111 -10.05 44.36 -28.86
N THR A 112 -8.78 44.53 -28.52
CA THR A 112 -7.86 43.41 -28.34
C THR A 112 -7.08 43.57 -27.07
N ASN A 113 -6.85 42.49 -26.35
CA ASN A 113 -5.91 42.51 -25.24
C ASN A 113 -4.80 41.51 -25.52
N LEU A 114 -3.55 42.00 -25.53
CA LEU A 114 -2.40 41.10 -25.49
C LEU A 114 -2.51 40.31 -24.19
N ILE A 115 -2.56 38.99 -24.30
CA ILE A 115 -2.45 38.11 -23.16
C ILE A 115 -0.95 37.81 -23.08
N PRO A 116 -0.22 38.37 -22.09
CA PRO A 116 1.18 38.02 -21.92
C PRO A 116 1.25 36.50 -21.89
N GLU A 117 2.13 35.91 -22.71
CA GLU A 117 2.55 34.53 -22.44
C GLU A 117 3.01 34.54 -20.98
N VAL A 118 2.24 33.89 -20.11
CA VAL A 118 2.86 33.25 -18.97
C VAL A 118 3.96 32.42 -19.63
N PRO A 119 5.26 32.62 -19.29
CA PRO A 119 6.31 31.80 -19.87
C PRO A 119 5.80 30.36 -19.79
N PRO A 120 5.86 29.57 -20.89
CA PRO A 120 5.37 28.19 -20.87
C PRO A 120 5.89 27.60 -19.55
N PRO A 121 5.02 26.95 -18.73
CA PRO A 121 5.41 26.55 -17.39
C PRO A 121 6.79 25.95 -17.56
N THR A 122 7.81 26.58 -16.95
CA THR A 122 9.21 26.22 -17.16
C THR A 122 9.21 24.71 -17.21
N GLN A 123 9.60 24.08 -18.33
CA GLN A 123 9.70 22.63 -18.39
C GLN A 123 10.40 22.26 -17.10
N SER A 124 9.64 21.74 -16.13
CA SER A 124 10.17 21.48 -14.80
C SER A 124 11.30 20.53 -15.12
N SER A 125 12.54 20.91 -14.80
CA SER A 125 13.67 20.03 -15.05
C SER A 125 13.24 18.64 -14.61
N PRO A 126 13.36 17.62 -15.49
CA PRO A 126 12.74 16.33 -15.26
C PRO A 126 13.03 15.94 -13.83
N SER A 127 11.97 15.72 -13.05
CA SER A 127 12.14 15.36 -11.66
C SER A 127 12.96 14.07 -11.62
N TRP A 128 13.58 13.78 -10.48
CA TRP A 128 14.26 12.50 -10.35
C TRP A 128 13.32 11.32 -10.66
N LEU A 129 12.00 11.47 -10.43
CA LEU A 129 10.97 10.50 -10.82
C LEU A 129 10.84 10.37 -12.34
N ASP A 130 10.95 11.47 -13.10
CA ASP A 130 10.96 11.45 -14.57
C ASP A 130 12.18 10.77 -15.18
N THR A 131 13.27 10.70 -14.41
CA THR A 131 14.51 10.07 -14.85
C THR A 131 14.55 8.59 -14.49
N ILE A 132 13.95 8.22 -13.34
CA ILE A 132 14.02 6.86 -12.81
C ILE A 132 12.91 5.97 -13.36
N PHE A 133 11.67 6.48 -13.45
CA PHE A 133 10.52 5.68 -13.89
C PHE A 133 10.24 5.94 -15.37
N GLN A 134 10.31 4.90 -16.19
CA GLN A 134 10.15 4.97 -17.64
C GLN A 134 8.72 4.72 -18.10
N ASP A 135 8.01 3.80 -17.45
CA ASP A 135 6.61 3.55 -17.74
C ASP A 135 5.76 4.80 -17.41
N ALA A 136 4.87 5.16 -18.34
CA ALA A 136 4.12 6.41 -18.24
C ALA A 136 3.05 6.37 -17.15
N GLN A 137 2.38 5.23 -16.99
CA GLN A 137 1.30 5.06 -16.03
C GLN A 137 1.85 4.93 -14.61
N LEU A 138 2.84 4.04 -14.40
CA LEU A 138 3.51 3.88 -13.10
C LEU A 138 4.17 5.17 -12.63
N ARG A 139 4.85 5.90 -13.52
CA ARG A 139 5.44 7.21 -13.19
C ARG A 139 4.37 8.22 -12.77
N ALA A 140 3.23 8.27 -13.46
CA ALA A 140 2.14 9.18 -13.13
C ALA A 140 1.53 8.85 -11.76
N ASP A 141 1.30 7.57 -11.48
CA ASP A 141 0.77 7.09 -10.20
C ASP A 141 1.72 7.38 -9.05
N ILE A 142 3.01 7.06 -9.19
CA ILE A 142 4.04 7.33 -8.17
C ILE A 142 4.15 8.84 -7.89
N LYS A 143 4.09 9.68 -8.93
CA LYS A 143 4.06 11.15 -8.75
C LYS A 143 2.83 11.62 -7.99
N SER A 144 1.66 11.04 -8.27
CA SER A 144 0.42 11.40 -7.59
C SER A 144 0.42 10.99 -6.13
N PHE A 145 0.89 9.77 -5.83
CA PHE A 145 0.89 9.23 -4.47
C PHE A 145 1.98 9.86 -3.59
N SER A 146 3.12 10.25 -4.16
CA SER A 146 4.19 10.90 -3.39
C SER A 146 3.92 12.35 -2.97
N ILE A 147 2.77 12.94 -3.31
CA ILE A 147 2.45 14.36 -3.02
C ILE A 147 2.42 14.65 -1.52
N ASP A 148 1.89 13.73 -0.72
CA ASP A 148 1.79 13.86 0.74
C ASP A 148 3.07 13.41 1.48
N GLY A 149 4.07 12.94 0.74
CA GLY A 149 5.34 12.47 1.26
C GLY A 149 5.34 11.03 1.75
N VAL A 150 4.25 10.27 1.61
CA VAL A 150 4.15 8.87 2.01
C VAL A 150 3.36 8.09 0.97
N ILE A 151 4.01 7.19 0.24
CA ILE A 151 3.27 6.20 -0.55
C ILE A 151 2.87 5.04 0.36
N ASP A 152 1.58 4.94 0.67
CA ASP A 152 1.07 3.95 1.63
C ASP A 152 0.91 2.53 1.04
N ARG A 153 0.52 1.57 1.89
CA ARG A 153 0.31 0.18 1.48
C ARG A 153 -0.71 0.04 0.35
N SER A 154 -1.82 0.77 0.43
CA SER A 154 -2.90 0.70 -0.56
C SER A 154 -2.45 1.27 -1.91
N GLU A 155 -1.64 2.31 -1.89
CA GLU A 155 -1.05 2.94 -3.07
C GLU A 155 0.02 2.05 -3.71
N VAL A 156 0.87 1.39 -2.91
CA VAL A 156 1.81 0.39 -3.43
C VAL A 156 1.08 -0.78 -4.09
N ILE A 157 -0.02 -1.28 -3.51
CA ILE A 157 -0.85 -2.32 -4.15
C ILE A 157 -1.42 -1.81 -5.49
N ARG A 158 -1.83 -0.54 -5.57
CA ARG A 158 -2.32 0.06 -6.81
C ARG A 158 -1.20 0.17 -7.85
N ILE A 159 0.00 0.58 -7.46
CA ILE A 159 1.19 0.63 -8.36
C ILE A 159 1.50 -0.78 -8.89
N LEU A 160 1.54 -1.80 -8.03
CA LEU A 160 1.80 -3.19 -8.42
C LEU A 160 0.75 -3.74 -9.39
N ARG A 161 -0.51 -3.34 -9.24
CA ARG A 161 -1.59 -3.75 -10.16
C ARG A 161 -1.66 -2.92 -11.43
N ALA A 162 -1.14 -1.69 -11.41
CA ALA A 162 -1.09 -0.84 -12.58
C ALA A 162 -0.10 -1.38 -13.63
N SER A 163 0.91 -2.16 -13.23
CA SER A 163 1.82 -2.85 -14.15
C SER A 163 1.21 -4.05 -14.89
N GLU A 164 -0.11 -4.19 -14.88
CA GLU A 164 -0.85 -5.27 -15.54
C GLU A 164 -1.55 -4.78 -16.82
N ASP A 165 -1.30 -3.55 -17.26
CA ASP A 165 -2.13 -2.82 -18.23
C ASP A 165 -2.25 -3.50 -19.61
N ASN A 166 -1.27 -4.35 -19.96
CA ASN A 166 -1.24 -5.17 -21.18
C ASN A 166 -1.37 -6.68 -20.92
N GLY A 167 -1.85 -7.07 -19.73
CA GLY A 167 -2.06 -8.45 -19.30
C GLY A 167 -0.79 -9.20 -18.90
N VAL A 168 0.39 -8.58 -19.10
CA VAL A 168 1.71 -9.04 -18.68
C VAL A 168 2.47 -7.86 -18.08
N VAL A 169 3.39 -8.15 -17.16
CA VAL A 169 4.37 -7.18 -16.64
C VAL A 169 5.55 -7.16 -17.61
N ASP A 170 5.67 -6.12 -18.41
CA ASP A 170 6.73 -5.98 -19.41
C ASP A 170 8.09 -5.61 -18.81
N SER A 171 9.11 -5.46 -19.66
CA SER A 171 10.48 -5.15 -19.19
C SER A 171 10.63 -3.74 -18.59
N THR A 172 9.83 -2.78 -19.06
CA THR A 172 9.83 -1.39 -18.58
C THR A 172 9.14 -1.34 -17.22
N GLU A 173 7.97 -1.96 -17.10
CA GLU A 173 7.22 -2.04 -15.85
C GLU A 173 8.01 -2.78 -14.78
N PHE A 174 8.59 -3.94 -15.11
CA PHE A 174 9.40 -4.70 -14.16
C PHE A 174 10.62 -3.89 -13.68
N ARG A 175 11.27 -3.13 -14.58
CA ARG A 175 12.38 -2.23 -14.21
C ARG A 175 11.91 -1.13 -13.27
N ASP A 176 10.75 -0.54 -13.54
CA ASP A 176 10.18 0.52 -12.73
C ASP A 176 9.74 0.03 -11.35
N LEU A 177 9.21 -1.19 -11.23
CA LEU A 177 8.95 -1.83 -9.95
C LEU A 177 10.25 -2.09 -9.17
N GLN A 178 11.34 -2.50 -9.83
CA GLN A 178 12.66 -2.61 -9.17
C GLN A 178 13.18 -1.24 -8.69
N ASN A 179 12.92 -0.19 -9.47
CA ASN A 179 13.24 1.18 -9.09
C ASN A 179 12.37 1.67 -7.91
N LEU A 180 11.10 1.26 -7.83
CA LEU A 180 10.22 1.52 -6.70
C LEU A 180 10.82 0.93 -5.41
N VAL A 181 11.23 -0.35 -5.44
CA VAL A 181 11.88 -1.00 -4.29
C VAL A 181 13.18 -0.29 -3.90
N SER A 182 14.03 0.02 -4.88
CA SER A 182 15.34 0.64 -4.63
C SER A 182 15.24 2.08 -4.08
N ASN A 183 14.13 2.77 -4.34
CA ASN A 183 13.88 4.15 -3.89
C ASN A 183 12.77 4.22 -2.83
N ALA A 184 12.33 3.09 -2.27
CA ALA A 184 11.15 3.02 -1.42
C ALA A 184 11.25 3.95 -0.20
N SER A 185 12.41 3.98 0.46
CA SER A 185 12.67 4.89 1.59
C SER A 185 12.64 6.37 1.18
N ARG A 186 13.09 6.73 -0.03
CA ARG A 186 13.04 8.10 -0.54
C ARG A 186 11.61 8.53 -0.90
N LEU A 187 10.74 7.57 -1.21
CA LEU A 187 9.32 7.75 -1.51
C LEU A 187 8.44 7.73 -0.25
N GLY A 188 9.03 7.62 0.94
CA GLY A 188 8.27 7.55 2.19
C GLY A 188 7.46 6.27 2.36
N ILE A 189 7.76 5.20 1.61
CA ILE A 189 7.06 3.91 1.73
C ILE A 189 7.37 3.31 3.13
N PRO A 190 6.37 2.93 3.94
CA PRO A 190 6.62 2.35 5.26
C PRO A 190 7.46 1.06 5.21
N GLU A 191 8.34 0.83 6.20
CA GLU A 191 9.30 -0.30 6.21
C GLU A 191 8.65 -1.65 5.86
N TYR A 192 7.53 -1.99 6.50
CA TYR A 192 6.83 -3.25 6.26
C TYR A 192 6.33 -3.37 4.82
N VAL A 193 5.88 -2.27 4.21
CA VAL A 193 5.49 -2.22 2.80
C VAL A 193 6.71 -2.42 1.92
N GLN A 194 7.86 -1.80 2.23
CA GLN A 194 9.11 -2.00 1.46
C GLN A 194 9.50 -3.47 1.41
N VAL A 195 9.46 -4.16 2.56
CA VAL A 195 9.79 -5.59 2.65
C VAL A 195 8.82 -6.44 1.84
N LEU A 196 7.51 -6.21 1.97
CA LEU A 196 6.50 -6.93 1.19
C LEU A 196 6.61 -6.67 -0.32
N THR A 197 6.86 -5.43 -0.74
CA THR A 197 7.11 -5.09 -2.15
C THR A 197 8.36 -5.78 -2.66
N ASN A 198 9.43 -5.85 -1.85
CA ASN A 198 10.64 -6.57 -2.23
C ASN A 198 10.37 -8.06 -2.50
N LYS A 199 9.55 -8.72 -1.66
CA LYS A 199 9.16 -10.12 -1.86
C LYS A 199 8.33 -10.35 -3.13
N VAL A 200 7.49 -9.37 -3.51
CA VAL A 200 6.74 -9.40 -4.77
C VAL A 200 7.69 -9.18 -5.97
N VAL A 201 8.50 -8.14 -5.94
CA VAL A 201 9.24 -7.64 -7.12
C VAL A 201 10.59 -8.33 -7.31
N ASN A 202 11.40 -8.43 -6.26
CA ASN A 202 12.73 -9.03 -6.31
C ASN A 202 12.71 -10.53 -5.95
N GLY A 203 11.59 -11.00 -5.42
CA GLY A 203 11.34 -12.40 -5.13
C GLY A 203 11.63 -12.79 -3.69
N ASP A 204 11.11 -13.96 -3.32
CA ASP A 204 11.33 -14.65 -2.05
C ASP A 204 11.34 -16.16 -2.34
N VAL A 205 12.04 -16.96 -1.54
CA VAL A 205 12.05 -18.42 -1.74
C VAL A 205 10.64 -19.02 -1.61
N ALA A 206 9.76 -18.41 -0.83
CA ALA A 206 8.37 -18.80 -0.66
C ALA A 206 7.50 -18.55 -1.89
N ASN A 207 7.95 -17.75 -2.87
CA ASN A 207 7.20 -17.53 -4.11
C ASN A 207 7.14 -18.75 -5.01
N GLN A 208 7.85 -19.84 -4.69
CA GLN A 208 7.72 -21.09 -5.42
C GLN A 208 6.28 -21.61 -5.42
N ARG A 209 5.48 -21.28 -4.40
CA ARG A 209 4.09 -21.74 -4.28
C ARG A 209 3.12 -20.65 -3.82
N TYR A 210 1.87 -20.81 -4.23
CA TYR A 210 0.70 -20.11 -3.72
C TYR A 210 -0.48 -21.08 -3.68
N GLN A 211 -1.08 -21.23 -2.50
CA GLN A 211 -2.15 -22.18 -2.19
C GLN A 211 -1.81 -23.61 -2.67
N ASN A 212 -0.57 -24.04 -2.38
CA ASN A 212 0.01 -25.32 -2.81
C ASN A 212 0.23 -25.52 -4.33
N ASN A 213 -0.06 -24.53 -5.17
CA ASN A 213 0.21 -24.58 -6.61
C ASN A 213 1.55 -23.88 -6.94
N PRO A 214 2.27 -24.32 -7.99
CA PRO A 214 3.45 -23.58 -8.46
C PRO A 214 3.11 -22.13 -8.83
N LEU A 215 3.94 -21.17 -8.41
CA LEU A 215 3.77 -19.75 -8.74
C LEU A 215 5.02 -19.19 -9.45
N GLY A 216 6.15 -19.09 -8.74
CA GLY A 216 7.39 -18.51 -9.24
C GLY A 216 7.58 -17.02 -8.86
N ASN A 217 8.78 -16.51 -9.09
CA ASN A 217 9.11 -15.09 -8.89
C ASN A 217 8.65 -14.23 -10.07
N LEU A 218 8.39 -12.94 -9.78
CA LEU A 218 8.12 -11.95 -10.82
C LEU A 218 9.35 -11.76 -11.72
N THR A 219 9.11 -11.75 -13.02
CA THR A 219 10.09 -11.43 -14.07
C THR A 219 9.42 -10.65 -15.20
N ALA A 220 10.20 -9.96 -16.03
CA ALA A 220 9.68 -9.38 -17.26
C ALA A 220 9.04 -10.48 -18.15
N GLY A 221 7.81 -10.23 -18.60
CA GLY A 221 6.96 -11.18 -19.32
C GLY A 221 6.04 -12.03 -18.41
N SER A 222 6.06 -11.83 -17.09
CA SER A 222 5.12 -12.49 -16.17
C SER A 222 3.69 -12.08 -16.45
N SER A 223 2.73 -12.99 -16.27
CA SER A 223 1.31 -12.66 -16.45
C SER A 223 0.77 -11.78 -15.32
N SER A 224 -0.27 -11.01 -15.62
CA SER A 224 -1.11 -10.31 -14.63
C SER A 224 -1.56 -11.22 -13.48
N THR A 225 -1.91 -12.47 -13.81
CA THR A 225 -2.27 -13.47 -12.79
C THR A 225 -1.13 -13.80 -11.83
N LEU A 226 0.13 -13.84 -12.29
CA LEU A 226 1.27 -14.11 -11.42
C LEU A 226 1.45 -12.97 -10.41
N ILE A 227 1.44 -11.72 -10.86
CA ILE A 227 1.61 -10.57 -9.96
C ILE A 227 0.41 -10.40 -9.02
N ASP A 228 -0.84 -10.61 -9.46
CA ASP A 228 -1.99 -10.57 -8.55
C ASP A 228 -1.91 -11.69 -7.50
N ASN A 229 -1.44 -12.88 -7.86
CA ASN A 229 -1.19 -13.95 -6.88
C ASN A 229 -0.07 -13.59 -5.88
N LEU A 230 1.01 -12.94 -6.32
CA LEU A 230 2.04 -12.43 -5.41
C LEU A 230 1.51 -11.34 -4.48
N VAL A 231 0.67 -10.42 -4.98
CA VAL A 231 -0.01 -9.41 -4.16
C VAL A 231 -0.96 -10.09 -3.17
N ASN A 232 -1.76 -11.07 -3.61
CA ASN A 232 -2.65 -11.84 -2.75
C ASN A 232 -1.87 -12.58 -1.65
N LYS A 233 -0.70 -13.15 -1.97
CA LYS A 233 0.19 -13.81 -1.01
C LYS A 233 0.74 -12.82 0.03
N TRP A 234 1.47 -11.79 -0.42
CA TRP A 234 2.27 -10.96 0.47
C TRP A 234 1.51 -9.81 1.11
N PHE A 235 0.63 -9.16 0.36
CA PHE A 235 -0.16 -8.04 0.85
C PHE A 235 -1.46 -8.50 1.47
N LEU A 236 -2.15 -9.51 0.94
CA LEU A 236 -3.49 -9.87 1.42
C LEU A 236 -3.54 -11.13 2.30
N GLY A 237 -2.40 -11.80 2.52
CA GLY A 237 -2.29 -12.95 3.42
C GLY A 237 -3.10 -14.18 3.01
N ARG A 238 -3.38 -14.33 1.71
CA ARG A 238 -4.26 -15.37 1.14
C ARG A 238 -3.56 -16.71 0.87
N ASP A 239 -2.27 -16.79 1.16
CA ASP A 239 -1.52 -18.04 1.07
C ASP A 239 -1.54 -18.79 2.40
N TYR A 240 -2.65 -19.44 2.68
CA TYR A 240 -2.88 -20.06 3.97
C TYR A 240 -1.95 -21.25 4.23
N PRO A 241 -1.39 -21.38 5.46
CA PRO A 241 -0.65 -22.57 5.84
C PRO A 241 -1.45 -23.84 5.59
N THR A 242 -0.79 -24.83 5.01
CA THR A 242 -1.40 -26.14 4.80
C THR A 242 -1.84 -26.74 6.13
N SER A 243 -3.08 -27.22 6.17
CA SER A 243 -3.72 -27.85 7.31
C SER A 243 -4.65 -28.96 6.85
N ALA A 244 -4.85 -29.99 7.67
CA ALA A 244 -5.86 -31.03 7.45
C ALA A 244 -7.29 -30.54 7.76
N TYR A 245 -7.43 -29.32 8.27
CA TYR A 245 -8.68 -28.73 8.73
C TYR A 245 -9.19 -27.67 7.75
N THR A 246 -10.47 -27.31 7.89
CA THR A 246 -11.10 -26.29 7.03
C THR A 246 -10.85 -24.90 7.60
N TYR A 247 -10.57 -23.93 6.73
CA TYR A 247 -10.44 -22.53 7.12
C TYR A 247 -11.81 -21.85 7.21
N GLN A 248 -12.07 -21.16 8.31
CA GLN A 248 -13.25 -20.31 8.49
C GLN A 248 -12.82 -18.92 8.94
N GLN A 249 -13.58 -17.89 8.52
CA GLN A 249 -13.27 -16.52 8.89
C GLN A 249 -13.61 -16.29 10.37
N ALA A 250 -12.59 -16.01 11.18
CA ALA A 250 -12.74 -15.72 12.59
C ALA A 250 -13.46 -14.39 12.83
N GLY A 251 -14.50 -14.41 13.68
CA GLY A 251 -15.01 -13.25 14.39
C GLY A 251 -14.07 -12.87 15.53
N GLY A 252 -14.22 -11.64 16.03
CA GLY A 252 -13.37 -11.09 17.09
C GLY A 252 -12.48 -9.93 16.62
N VAL A 253 -11.67 -9.46 17.56
CA VAL A 253 -10.73 -8.35 17.42
C VAL A 253 -9.29 -8.84 17.64
N LEU A 254 -8.31 -8.05 17.20
CA LEU A 254 -6.90 -8.42 17.35
C LEU A 254 -6.54 -8.54 18.83
N PHE A 255 -6.82 -7.49 19.61
CA PHE A 255 -6.60 -7.41 21.05
C PHE A 255 -7.92 -7.13 21.78
N GLN A 256 -8.16 -7.80 22.90
CA GLN A 256 -9.36 -7.66 23.72
C GLN A 256 -8.96 -7.47 25.18
N ASN A 257 -8.99 -6.22 25.65
CA ASN A 257 -8.48 -5.80 26.97
C ASN A 257 -6.96 -5.81 27.11
N GLY A 258 -6.25 -5.73 25.99
CA GLY A 258 -4.78 -5.66 25.93
C GLY A 258 -4.14 -7.05 25.98
N VAL A 259 -2.87 -7.13 25.57
CA VAL A 259 -2.15 -8.41 25.51
C VAL A 259 -1.96 -9.01 26.90
N ASN A 260 -2.34 -10.28 27.07
CA ASN A 260 -2.08 -11.04 28.29
C ASN A 260 -1.53 -12.44 27.98
N TYR A 261 -0.56 -12.92 28.75
CA TYR A 261 -0.03 -14.29 28.58
C TYR A 261 -1.11 -15.37 28.78
N GLN A 262 -2.19 -15.03 29.49
CA GLN A 262 -3.33 -15.89 29.73
C GLN A 262 -4.17 -16.17 28.46
N ASP A 263 -4.01 -15.36 27.42
CA ASP A 263 -4.69 -15.53 26.12
C ASP A 263 -4.15 -16.76 25.38
N ILE A 264 -2.97 -17.23 25.76
CA ILE A 264 -2.28 -18.34 25.12
C ILE A 264 -2.92 -19.66 25.51
N LYS A 265 -3.35 -20.38 24.46
CA LYS A 265 -3.91 -21.71 24.57
C LYS A 265 -3.45 -22.56 23.39
N GLN A 266 -2.45 -23.40 23.65
CA GLN A 266 -1.83 -24.23 22.64
C GLN A 266 -2.81 -25.22 22.01
N GLY A 267 -2.58 -25.44 20.71
CA GLY A 267 -3.36 -26.31 19.86
C GLY A 267 -2.93 -27.78 19.85
N LEU A 268 -3.12 -28.38 18.68
CA LEU A 268 -2.81 -29.80 18.41
C LEU A 268 -1.36 -30.05 17.95
N ILE A 269 -0.52 -29.03 17.88
CA ILE A 269 0.86 -29.15 17.38
C ILE A 269 1.89 -28.86 18.46
N ASN A 270 3.12 -29.33 18.26
CA ASN A 270 4.22 -29.20 19.22
C ASN A 270 5.04 -27.91 18.99
N ASP A 271 4.36 -26.77 18.97
CA ASP A 271 4.95 -25.43 18.80
C ASP A 271 5.10 -24.69 20.15
N CYS A 272 5.11 -25.43 21.27
CA CYS A 272 5.14 -24.86 22.63
C CYS A 272 6.27 -23.85 22.85
N PHE A 273 7.41 -24.03 22.18
CA PHE A 273 8.54 -23.10 22.24
C PHE A 273 8.16 -21.70 21.76
N PHE A 274 7.36 -21.60 20.69
CA PHE A 274 6.91 -20.34 20.12
C PHE A 274 5.87 -19.68 21.02
N LEU A 275 4.88 -20.43 21.48
CA LEU A 275 3.86 -19.93 22.40
C LEU A 275 4.45 -19.51 23.74
N VAL A 276 5.48 -20.20 24.26
CA VAL A 276 6.20 -19.76 25.46
C VAL A 276 7.00 -18.50 25.20
N GLY A 277 7.61 -18.34 24.02
CA GLY A 277 8.26 -17.10 23.60
C GLY A 277 7.28 -15.91 23.62
N LEU A 278 6.07 -16.10 23.09
CA LEU A 278 4.99 -15.11 23.15
C LEU A 278 4.56 -14.84 24.60
N ALA A 279 4.32 -15.90 25.40
CA ALA A 279 3.86 -15.78 26.79
C ALA A 279 4.85 -15.01 27.66
N ALA A 280 6.12 -15.41 27.64
CA ALA A 280 7.17 -14.79 28.44
C ALA A 280 7.42 -13.34 27.99
N THR A 281 7.31 -13.05 26.69
CA THR A 281 7.37 -11.67 26.19
C THR A 281 6.17 -10.86 26.66
N ALA A 282 4.95 -11.39 26.59
CA ALA A 282 3.74 -10.73 27.08
C ALA A 282 3.78 -10.47 28.60
N ILE A 283 4.36 -11.37 29.39
CA ILE A 283 4.54 -11.19 30.85
C ILE A 283 5.42 -9.98 31.13
N GLN A 284 6.50 -9.81 30.37
CA GLN A 284 7.52 -8.81 30.65
C GLN A 284 7.27 -7.48 29.92
N SER A 285 6.69 -7.50 28.72
CA SER A 285 6.34 -6.35 27.89
C SER A 285 5.18 -6.66 26.93
N PRO A 286 3.92 -6.49 27.37
CA PRO A 286 2.75 -6.60 26.49
C PRO A 286 2.89 -5.73 25.23
N THR A 287 3.45 -4.53 25.36
CA THR A 287 3.64 -3.58 24.26
C THR A 287 4.60 -4.10 23.18
N THR A 288 5.54 -4.98 23.51
CA THR A 288 6.37 -5.64 22.48
C THR A 288 5.52 -6.54 21.57
N ILE A 289 4.53 -7.24 22.14
CA ILE A 289 3.58 -8.02 21.35
C ILE A 289 2.60 -7.10 20.61
N GLU A 290 2.11 -6.03 21.22
CA GLU A 290 1.23 -5.07 20.53
C GLU A 290 1.92 -4.48 19.28
N ASN A 291 3.18 -4.04 19.42
CA ASN A 291 3.98 -3.48 18.33
C ASN A 291 4.44 -4.52 17.31
N MET A 292 4.28 -5.82 17.60
CA MET A 292 4.53 -6.90 16.64
C MET A 292 3.48 -6.88 15.51
N PHE A 293 2.30 -6.28 15.74
CA PHE A 293 1.21 -6.26 14.78
C PHE A 293 0.97 -4.88 14.17
N ILE A 294 0.62 -4.88 12.90
CA ILE A 294 0.12 -3.73 12.14
C ILE A 294 -1.28 -4.11 11.65
N ASP A 295 -2.30 -3.37 12.07
CA ASP A 295 -3.65 -3.47 11.50
C ASP A 295 -3.68 -2.70 10.18
N ASN A 296 -3.93 -3.41 9.08
CA ASN A 296 -3.91 -2.81 7.74
C ASN A 296 -5.24 -2.11 7.38
N GLY A 297 -6.26 -2.17 8.24
CA GLY A 297 -7.57 -1.53 8.01
C GLY A 297 -8.47 -2.25 7.00
N ASP A 298 -8.06 -3.41 6.51
CA ASP A 298 -8.75 -4.20 5.47
C ASP A 298 -9.07 -5.65 5.90
N ASN A 299 -9.13 -5.89 7.22
CA ASN A 299 -9.24 -7.21 7.86
C ASN A 299 -8.01 -8.12 7.68
N THR A 300 -6.89 -7.57 7.24
CA THR A 300 -5.58 -8.22 7.31
C THR A 300 -4.70 -7.57 8.37
N TYR A 301 -3.74 -8.34 8.87
CA TYR A 301 -2.78 -7.91 9.87
C TYR A 301 -1.38 -8.30 9.41
N THR A 302 -0.45 -7.37 9.45
CA THR A 302 0.96 -7.65 9.17
C THR A 302 1.70 -7.88 10.48
N VAL A 303 2.39 -9.00 10.58
CA VAL A 303 3.11 -9.46 11.77
C VAL A 303 4.60 -9.32 11.54
N LYS A 304 5.29 -8.64 12.45
CA LYS A 304 6.73 -8.41 12.44
C LYS A 304 7.45 -9.54 13.16
N PHE A 305 8.49 -10.07 12.52
CA PHE A 305 9.44 -10.99 13.13
C PHE A 305 10.86 -10.51 12.88
N PHE A 306 11.82 -11.12 13.56
CA PHE A 306 13.23 -10.81 13.39
C PHE A 306 14.06 -12.04 13.09
N ARG A 307 15.20 -11.85 12.44
CA ARG A 307 16.29 -12.81 12.42
C ARG A 307 17.58 -12.02 12.37
N ASN A 308 18.50 -12.31 13.29
CA ASN A 308 19.76 -11.57 13.42
C ASN A 308 19.54 -10.05 13.47
N GLN A 309 18.55 -9.59 14.25
CA GLN A 309 18.14 -8.18 14.39
C GLN A 309 17.55 -7.53 13.12
N VAL A 310 17.42 -8.26 12.01
CA VAL A 310 16.76 -7.78 10.78
C VAL A 310 15.28 -8.14 10.85
N ALA A 311 14.42 -7.15 10.63
CA ALA A 311 12.98 -7.36 10.61
C ALA A 311 12.51 -8.01 9.30
N ASP A 312 11.54 -8.91 9.41
CA ASP A 312 10.73 -9.40 8.30
C ASP A 312 9.24 -9.30 8.66
N TYR A 313 8.40 -9.28 7.63
CA TYR A 313 6.98 -9.02 7.74
C TYR A 313 6.17 -10.06 6.97
N VAL A 314 5.08 -10.50 7.58
CA VAL A 314 4.13 -11.47 7.02
C VAL A 314 2.71 -10.96 7.22
N THR A 315 1.93 -10.88 6.15
CA THR A 315 0.52 -10.48 6.24
C THR A 315 -0.37 -11.70 6.34
N VAL A 316 -1.31 -11.69 7.28
CA VAL A 316 -2.33 -12.72 7.47
C VAL A 316 -3.73 -12.11 7.51
N ASP A 317 -4.72 -12.84 7.03
CA ASP A 317 -6.13 -12.51 7.26
C ASP A 317 -6.73 -13.34 8.41
N LYS A 318 -8.02 -13.11 8.69
CA LYS A 318 -8.77 -13.78 9.77
C LYS A 318 -9.22 -15.22 9.45
N TYR A 319 -8.88 -15.80 8.30
CA TYR A 319 -9.23 -17.19 8.05
C TYR A 319 -8.33 -18.10 8.89
N LEU A 320 -8.91 -18.86 9.82
CA LEU A 320 -8.21 -19.76 10.72
C LEU A 320 -8.74 -21.20 10.59
N PRO A 321 -7.89 -22.23 10.77
CA PRO A 321 -8.32 -23.62 10.71
C PRO A 321 -9.25 -24.00 11.86
N THR A 322 -10.32 -24.72 11.54
CA THR A 322 -11.32 -25.20 12.49
C THR A 322 -11.62 -26.68 12.35
N ASP A 323 -12.02 -27.31 13.44
CA ASP A 323 -12.65 -28.63 13.41
C ASP A 323 -14.06 -28.59 12.77
N LEU A 324 -14.72 -29.75 12.72
CA LEU A 324 -16.07 -29.87 12.17
C LEU A 324 -17.14 -29.11 12.98
N ALA A 325 -16.85 -28.76 14.24
CA ALA A 325 -17.73 -27.96 15.09
C ALA A 325 -17.44 -26.44 14.98
N GLY A 326 -16.52 -26.04 14.10
CA GLY A 326 -16.12 -24.64 13.96
C GLY A 326 -15.25 -24.14 15.12
N LYS A 327 -14.52 -25.01 15.81
CA LYS A 327 -13.59 -24.61 16.88
C LYS A 327 -12.18 -24.49 16.35
N PHE A 328 -11.43 -23.47 16.77
CA PHE A 328 -10.00 -23.38 16.45
C PHE A 328 -9.26 -24.62 16.95
N VAL A 329 -8.34 -25.12 16.13
CA VAL A 329 -7.60 -26.37 16.39
C VAL A 329 -6.13 -26.15 16.75
N TYR A 330 -5.56 -25.02 16.33
CA TYR A 330 -4.19 -24.62 16.68
C TYR A 330 -4.24 -23.66 17.88
N ALA A 331 -3.46 -22.58 17.91
CA ALA A 331 -3.55 -21.60 18.98
C ALA A 331 -4.97 -21.05 19.17
N SER A 332 -5.30 -20.68 20.41
CA SER A 332 -6.66 -20.33 20.85
C SER A 332 -7.65 -21.49 20.75
N LYS A 333 -7.15 -22.73 20.92
CA LYS A 333 -7.90 -23.98 20.73
C LYS A 333 -9.27 -23.98 21.42
N GLY A 334 -10.30 -24.44 20.73
CA GLY A 334 -11.64 -24.63 21.31
C GLY A 334 -12.55 -23.39 21.28
N SER A 335 -12.01 -22.21 20.97
CA SER A 335 -12.81 -21.01 20.70
C SER A 335 -13.64 -21.19 19.44
N SER A 336 -14.92 -20.81 19.48
CA SER A 336 -15.78 -20.85 18.27
C SER A 336 -15.32 -19.78 17.29
N TYR A 337 -15.15 -20.15 16.02
CA TYR A 337 -14.67 -19.23 14.99
C TYR A 337 -15.52 -17.96 14.89
N ASN A 338 -16.84 -18.05 15.06
CA ASN A 338 -17.78 -16.95 14.91
C ASN A 338 -18.04 -16.16 16.20
N ASN A 339 -17.31 -16.42 17.29
CA ASN A 339 -17.49 -15.70 18.54
C ASN A 339 -16.92 -14.26 18.40
N PRO A 340 -17.74 -13.20 18.54
CA PRO A 340 -17.25 -11.82 18.45
C PRO A 340 -16.36 -11.40 19.62
N ALA A 341 -16.33 -12.19 20.70
CA ALA A 341 -15.46 -12.00 21.85
C ALA A 341 -14.18 -12.86 21.77
N ASN A 342 -13.76 -13.24 20.56
CA ASN A 342 -12.44 -13.81 20.38
C ASN A 342 -11.38 -12.70 20.37
N GLU A 343 -10.28 -12.97 21.05
CA GLU A 343 -9.01 -12.26 20.94
C GLU A 343 -8.08 -13.05 20.02
N LEU A 344 -7.61 -12.43 18.94
CA LEU A 344 -7.05 -13.15 17.80
C LEU A 344 -5.51 -13.11 17.72
N TRP A 345 -4.84 -12.28 18.51
CA TRP A 345 -3.40 -12.05 18.35
C TRP A 345 -2.57 -13.34 18.44
N VAL A 346 -2.89 -14.28 19.34
CA VAL A 346 -2.13 -15.54 19.46
C VAL A 346 -2.28 -16.40 18.20
N ALA A 347 -3.51 -16.57 17.72
CA ALA A 347 -3.79 -17.40 16.54
C ALA A 347 -3.22 -16.77 15.26
N LEU A 348 -3.23 -15.44 15.15
CA LEU A 348 -2.66 -14.73 14.01
C LEU A 348 -1.12 -14.72 14.04
N ALA A 349 -0.50 -14.62 15.22
CA ALA A 349 0.95 -14.79 15.37
C ALA A 349 1.41 -16.19 14.92
N GLU A 350 0.73 -17.25 15.38
CA GLU A 350 1.04 -18.64 15.01
C GLU A 350 0.85 -18.87 13.49
N LYS A 351 -0.25 -18.37 12.91
CA LYS A 351 -0.48 -18.42 11.46
C LYS A 351 0.63 -17.72 10.69
N ALA A 352 1.03 -16.52 11.10
CA ALA A 352 2.08 -15.76 10.44
C ALA A 352 3.44 -16.46 10.59
N TYR A 353 3.72 -17.09 11.73
CA TYR A 353 4.94 -17.87 11.96
C TYR A 353 4.99 -19.11 11.07
N ALA A 354 3.85 -19.78 10.84
CA ALA A 354 3.76 -20.88 9.88
C ALA A 354 4.00 -20.45 8.42
N GLN A 355 3.53 -19.26 8.02
CA GLN A 355 3.83 -18.70 6.69
C GLN A 355 5.29 -18.26 6.56
N LEU A 356 5.85 -17.60 7.58
CA LEU A 356 7.25 -17.19 7.64
C LEU A 356 8.22 -18.36 7.45
N ASN A 357 7.82 -19.55 7.89
CA ASN A 357 8.60 -20.77 7.71
C ASN A 357 8.97 -21.03 6.25
N GLU A 358 8.05 -20.81 5.31
CA GLU A 358 8.30 -21.06 3.89
C GLU A 358 9.44 -20.21 3.32
N SER A 359 9.67 -19.02 3.87
CA SER A 359 10.81 -18.16 3.54
C SER A 359 12.13 -18.67 4.15
N GLY A 360 12.11 -19.76 4.92
CA GLY A 360 13.28 -20.34 5.58
C GLY A 360 13.74 -19.58 6.83
N TRP A 361 12.88 -18.73 7.39
CA TRP A 361 13.23 -17.74 8.42
C TRP A 361 13.28 -18.26 9.87
N ILE A 362 12.80 -19.49 10.13
CA ILE A 362 12.62 -19.94 11.52
C ILE A 362 13.26 -21.29 11.87
N TYR A 363 14.23 -21.75 11.07
CA TYR A 363 15.03 -22.97 11.33
C TYR A 363 14.21 -24.27 11.45
N GLN A 364 13.04 -24.29 10.80
CA GLN A 364 12.18 -25.47 10.70
C GLN A 364 12.28 -26.08 9.30
N ASP A 365 11.25 -26.79 8.85
CA ASP A 365 11.28 -27.55 7.60
C ASP A 365 11.06 -26.74 6.31
N SER A 366 10.95 -25.41 6.42
CA SER A 366 10.76 -24.49 5.30
C SER A 366 9.47 -24.71 4.50
N THR A 367 8.38 -25.14 5.16
CA THR A 367 7.05 -25.31 4.53
C THR A 367 6.03 -24.31 5.06
N ASN A 368 5.14 -23.81 4.19
CA ASN A 368 3.94 -23.07 4.60
C ASN A 368 2.89 -24.05 5.17
N SER A 369 3.08 -24.51 6.40
CA SER A 369 2.18 -25.47 7.07
C SER A 369 2.27 -25.41 8.59
N TYR A 370 1.16 -25.69 9.28
CA TYR A 370 1.17 -25.83 10.74
C TYR A 370 2.01 -27.03 11.20
N SER A 371 2.05 -28.11 10.41
CA SER A 371 2.96 -29.23 10.68
C SER A 371 4.43 -28.85 10.60
N GLY A 372 4.77 -27.83 9.80
CA GLY A 372 6.13 -27.36 9.63
C GLY A 372 6.70 -26.71 10.90
N ILE A 373 5.84 -26.04 11.67
CA ILE A 373 6.20 -25.44 12.97
C ILE A 373 5.93 -26.37 14.16
N GLY A 374 5.29 -27.51 13.93
CA GLY A 374 4.92 -28.50 14.95
C GLY A 374 5.96 -29.59 15.23
N LYS A 375 7.21 -29.42 14.79
CA LYS A 375 8.31 -30.40 14.95
C LYS A 375 9.16 -30.19 16.21
N GLY A 376 8.75 -29.30 17.10
CA GLY A 376 9.55 -28.82 18.21
C GLY A 376 10.56 -27.75 17.78
N GLY A 377 11.10 -27.01 18.73
CA GLY A 377 12.02 -25.89 18.48
C GLY A 377 12.60 -25.36 19.79
N TYR A 378 13.43 -24.33 19.69
CA TYR A 378 14.07 -23.72 20.85
C TYR A 378 13.37 -22.43 21.28
N ILE A 379 13.19 -22.25 22.59
CA ILE A 379 12.56 -21.05 23.16
C ILE A 379 13.39 -19.80 22.80
N SER A 380 14.72 -19.94 22.79
CA SER A 380 15.66 -18.91 22.34
C SER A 380 15.44 -18.46 20.91
N ASP A 381 15.13 -19.37 19.97
CA ASP A 381 14.78 -18.98 18.59
C ASP A 381 13.51 -18.15 18.59
N ALA A 382 12.47 -18.58 19.31
CA ALA A 382 11.22 -17.83 19.43
C ALA A 382 11.45 -16.43 20.02
N PHE A 383 12.24 -16.32 21.11
CA PHE A 383 12.58 -15.03 21.68
C PHE A 383 13.30 -14.12 20.69
N SER A 384 14.30 -14.64 19.97
CA SER A 384 15.02 -13.89 18.94
C SER A 384 14.07 -13.42 17.84
N HIS A 385 13.19 -14.30 17.36
CA HIS A 385 12.24 -13.98 16.30
C HIS A 385 11.15 -13.00 16.72
N ILE A 386 10.71 -13.01 17.98
CA ILE A 386 9.65 -12.12 18.48
C ILE A 386 10.23 -10.75 18.86
N THR A 387 11.35 -10.74 19.58
CA THR A 387 11.87 -9.51 20.21
C THR A 387 12.93 -8.81 19.38
N GLY A 388 13.60 -9.54 18.47
CA GLY A 388 14.80 -9.07 17.78
C GLY A 388 16.02 -8.93 18.69
N GLN A 389 15.93 -9.31 19.96
CA GLN A 389 16.98 -9.10 20.95
C GLN A 389 17.98 -10.25 21.01
N THR A 390 19.14 -9.97 21.59
CA THR A 390 20.12 -11.02 21.89
C THR A 390 19.58 -11.95 22.97
N VAL A 391 19.72 -13.26 22.74
CA VAL A 391 19.20 -14.31 23.62
C VAL A 391 20.33 -15.00 24.39
N SER A 392 20.09 -15.29 25.66
CA SER A 392 20.88 -16.24 26.45
C SER A 392 20.25 -17.62 26.33
N MET A 393 20.99 -18.59 25.78
CA MET A 393 20.46 -19.89 25.36
C MET A 393 21.03 -21.05 26.18
N SER A 394 20.21 -22.07 26.39
CA SER A 394 20.55 -23.36 27.00
C SER A 394 21.34 -23.20 28.30
N ASN A 395 20.96 -22.24 29.13
CA ASN A 395 21.66 -21.97 30.38
C ASN A 395 21.41 -23.13 31.35
N VAL A 396 22.50 -23.61 31.95
CA VAL A 396 22.42 -24.56 33.05
C VAL A 396 21.68 -23.90 34.21
N LEU A 397 20.83 -24.67 34.87
CA LEU A 397 20.09 -24.20 36.05
C LEU A 397 21.07 -23.91 37.20
N SER A 398 21.31 -22.62 37.44
CA SER A 398 21.95 -22.08 38.63
C SER A 398 21.03 -21.04 39.24
N LEU A 399 20.85 -21.08 40.57
CA LEU A 399 19.93 -20.17 41.25
C LEU A 399 20.42 -18.73 41.11
N GLU A 400 21.73 -18.53 41.24
CA GLU A 400 22.38 -17.22 41.09
C GLU A 400 22.13 -16.65 39.69
N SER A 401 22.54 -17.35 38.63
CA SER A 401 22.41 -16.83 37.26
C SER A 401 20.96 -16.60 36.84
N LEU A 402 20.05 -17.45 37.32
CA LEU A 402 18.62 -17.31 37.04
C LEU A 402 18.02 -16.11 37.77
N THR A 403 18.32 -15.94 39.06
CA THR A 403 17.80 -14.80 39.84
C THR A 403 18.40 -13.48 39.41
N ASP A 404 19.67 -13.46 38.98
CA ASP A 404 20.28 -12.30 38.33
C ASP A 404 19.55 -11.93 37.05
N ALA A 405 19.26 -12.91 36.19
CA ALA A 405 18.50 -12.71 34.95
C ALA A 405 17.08 -12.17 35.20
N ILE A 406 16.40 -12.67 36.23
CA ILE A 406 15.09 -12.17 36.67
C ILE A 406 15.21 -10.73 37.15
N SER A 407 16.23 -10.41 37.96
CA SER A 407 16.40 -9.09 38.57
C SER A 407 16.63 -7.98 37.54
N ILE A 408 17.21 -8.32 36.39
CA ILE A 408 17.44 -7.39 35.27
C ILE A 408 16.31 -7.41 34.23
N GLY A 409 15.17 -8.05 34.54
CA GLY A 409 13.94 -8.00 33.73
C GLY A 409 13.99 -8.80 32.44
N LYS A 410 14.74 -9.92 32.39
CA LYS A 410 14.68 -10.82 31.22
C LYS A 410 13.36 -11.56 31.16
N SER A 411 12.82 -11.71 29.96
CA SER A 411 11.84 -12.76 29.67
C SER A 411 12.51 -14.12 29.83
N ILE A 412 11.86 -15.07 30.51
CA ILE A 412 12.45 -16.39 30.81
C ILE A 412 11.49 -17.51 30.42
N GLY A 413 12.03 -18.51 29.72
CA GLY A 413 11.36 -19.78 29.45
C GLY A 413 12.20 -20.97 29.88
N PHE A 414 11.54 -22.03 30.32
CA PHE A 414 12.17 -23.26 30.81
C PHE A 414 11.81 -24.44 29.91
N GLY A 415 12.80 -25.30 29.64
CA GLY A 415 12.60 -26.60 29.00
C GLY A 415 12.59 -27.73 30.03
N SER A 416 11.50 -28.50 30.10
CA SER A 416 11.42 -29.66 31.00
C SER A 416 12.32 -30.81 30.53
N LYS A 417 12.63 -31.75 31.43
CA LYS A 417 13.36 -32.98 31.09
C LYS A 417 12.54 -33.88 30.19
N SER A 418 13.22 -34.76 29.46
CA SER A 418 12.56 -35.70 28.56
C SER A 418 11.87 -36.87 29.27
N SER A 419 12.29 -37.18 30.50
CA SER A 419 11.71 -38.20 31.35
C SER A 419 12.02 -37.91 32.82
N GLY A 420 11.38 -38.66 33.73
CA GLY A 420 11.61 -38.53 35.18
C GLY A 420 11.05 -37.24 35.80
N VAL A 421 10.17 -36.53 35.07
CA VAL A 421 9.47 -35.35 35.59
C VAL A 421 8.28 -35.76 36.47
N ALA A 422 7.88 -34.88 37.36
CA ALA A 422 6.73 -35.04 38.24
C ALA A 422 5.44 -35.20 37.42
N PRO A 423 4.40 -35.87 37.97
CA PRO A 423 3.16 -36.13 37.25
C PRO A 423 2.47 -34.88 36.68
N ASP A 424 2.62 -33.73 37.31
CA ASP A 424 1.97 -32.48 36.87
C ASP A 424 2.76 -31.73 35.78
N ILE A 425 3.94 -32.22 35.42
CA ILE A 425 4.83 -31.59 34.43
C ILE A 425 4.83 -32.41 33.15
N VAL A 426 4.72 -31.73 32.00
CA VAL A 426 4.80 -32.32 30.68
C VAL A 426 6.29 -32.52 30.33
N PRO A 427 6.74 -33.73 29.97
CA PRO A 427 8.11 -33.95 29.50
C PRO A 427 8.34 -33.36 28.11
N LEU A 428 9.58 -32.99 27.78
CA LEU A 428 9.95 -32.34 26.51
C LEU A 428 9.07 -31.12 26.17
N HIS A 429 8.81 -30.26 27.15
CA HIS A 429 7.85 -29.16 27.02
C HIS A 429 8.40 -27.84 27.54
N ALA A 430 7.93 -26.74 26.95
CA ALA A 430 8.32 -25.40 27.31
C ALA A 430 7.33 -24.80 28.35
N TYR A 431 7.86 -23.98 29.26
CA TYR A 431 7.09 -23.24 30.26
C TYR A 431 7.60 -21.79 30.35
N ALA A 432 6.72 -20.81 30.54
CA ALA A 432 7.11 -19.41 30.75
C ALA A 432 7.22 -19.07 32.24
N LEU A 433 8.22 -18.28 32.65
CA LEU A 433 8.27 -17.71 33.99
C LEU A 433 7.23 -16.59 34.13
N VAL A 434 6.30 -16.73 35.08
CA VAL A 434 5.32 -15.69 35.41
C VAL A 434 5.81 -14.80 36.54
N ASN A 435 6.35 -15.42 37.59
CA ASN A 435 6.79 -14.70 38.77
C ASN A 435 7.87 -15.48 39.54
N TYR A 436 8.69 -14.75 40.28
CA TYR A 436 9.61 -15.30 41.28
C TYR A 436 9.45 -14.56 42.61
N ASP A 437 9.06 -15.29 43.65
CA ASP A 437 9.01 -14.76 45.02
C ASP A 437 10.32 -15.06 45.74
N ALA A 438 11.15 -14.02 45.91
CA ALA A 438 12.44 -14.13 46.56
C ALA A 438 12.35 -14.50 48.06
N SER A 439 11.23 -14.20 48.73
CA SER A 439 11.06 -14.48 50.16
C SER A 439 10.87 -15.97 50.43
N THR A 440 10.18 -16.66 49.53
CA THR A 440 9.91 -18.10 49.61
C THR A 440 10.76 -18.93 48.64
N GLN A 441 11.54 -18.28 47.78
CA GLN A 441 12.25 -18.88 46.64
C GLN A 441 11.34 -19.73 45.75
N THR A 442 10.13 -19.24 45.50
CA THR A 442 9.12 -19.93 44.71
C THR A 442 9.04 -19.36 43.29
N PHE A 443 9.15 -20.24 42.30
CA PHE A 443 8.98 -19.95 40.88
C PHE A 443 7.55 -20.29 40.46
N THR A 444 6.88 -19.33 39.82
CA THR A 444 5.56 -19.53 39.22
C THR A 444 5.73 -19.68 37.71
N LEU A 445 5.45 -20.86 37.17
CA LEU A 445 5.58 -21.16 35.74
C LEU A 445 4.22 -21.34 35.07
N PHE A 446 4.08 -20.83 33.86
CA PHE A 446 2.90 -21.02 33.01
C PHE A 446 3.13 -22.10 31.96
N ASN A 447 2.17 -23.02 31.85
CA ASN A 447 2.08 -24.02 30.80
C ASN A 447 1.29 -23.45 29.61
N PRO A 448 1.87 -23.39 28.39
CA PRO A 448 1.20 -22.81 27.21
C PRO A 448 -0.06 -23.56 26.76
N TRP A 449 -0.40 -24.71 27.36
CA TRP A 449 -1.69 -25.39 27.15
C TRP A 449 -2.90 -24.55 27.59
N GLY A 450 -2.69 -23.47 28.36
CA GLY A 450 -3.72 -22.49 28.71
C GLY A 450 -4.38 -22.76 30.07
N ILE A 451 -5.31 -21.88 30.46
CA ILE A 451 -5.87 -21.81 31.83
C ILE A 451 -7.13 -22.65 32.03
N GLU A 452 -7.76 -23.08 30.95
CA GLU A 452 -8.91 -23.98 31.02
C GLU A 452 -8.50 -25.41 31.45
N LEU A 453 -9.49 -26.24 31.80
CA LEU A 453 -9.30 -27.64 32.21
C LEU A 453 -8.49 -28.40 31.15
N SER A 454 -7.20 -28.56 31.43
CA SER A 454 -6.28 -29.40 30.68
C SER A 454 -5.92 -30.63 31.52
N SER A 455 -5.28 -31.63 30.93
CA SER A 455 -4.82 -32.82 31.67
C SER A 455 -3.66 -32.52 32.63
N LYS A 456 -3.10 -31.29 32.59
CA LYS A 456 -2.04 -30.80 33.46
C LYS A 456 -2.37 -29.39 33.99
N PRO A 457 -1.78 -28.97 35.13
CA PRO A 457 -1.95 -27.61 35.61
C PRO A 457 -1.47 -26.56 34.61
N SER A 458 -2.18 -25.44 34.57
CA SER A 458 -1.81 -24.25 33.80
C SER A 458 -0.71 -23.44 34.49
N ILE A 459 -0.69 -23.46 35.82
CA ILE A 459 0.29 -22.78 36.66
C ILE A 459 0.96 -23.80 37.57
N LEU A 460 2.29 -23.74 37.64
CA LEU A 460 3.11 -24.53 38.55
C LEU A 460 3.78 -23.59 39.55
N GLN A 461 3.75 -23.92 40.83
CA GLN A 461 4.53 -23.24 41.87
C GLN A 461 5.59 -24.21 42.38
N LEU A 462 6.85 -23.89 42.12
CA LEU A 462 7.98 -24.79 42.35
C LEU A 462 9.05 -24.09 43.18
N ASN A 463 9.59 -24.78 44.19
CA ASN A 463 10.84 -24.36 44.81
C ASN A 463 12.04 -24.76 43.94
N TRP A 464 13.23 -24.28 44.30
CA TRP A 464 14.46 -24.54 43.54
C TRP A 464 14.78 -26.03 43.33
N ASN A 465 14.59 -26.87 44.35
CA ASN A 465 14.86 -28.32 44.24
C ASN A 465 13.89 -29.00 43.26
N GLN A 466 12.62 -28.60 43.28
CA GLN A 466 11.63 -29.10 42.32
C GLN A 466 11.96 -28.62 40.91
N LEU A 467 12.41 -27.37 40.74
CA LEU A 467 12.84 -26.87 39.44
C LEU A 467 14.01 -27.72 38.89
N LEU A 468 15.07 -27.92 39.68
CA LEU A 468 16.23 -28.75 39.31
C LEU A 468 15.87 -30.22 39.02
N ALA A 469 14.90 -30.78 39.76
CA ALA A 469 14.47 -32.15 39.56
C ALA A 469 13.76 -32.34 38.20
N ASN A 470 13.06 -31.32 37.71
CA ASN A 470 12.13 -31.46 36.57
C ASN A 470 12.56 -30.77 35.28
N PHE A 471 13.42 -29.75 35.35
CA PHE A 471 13.81 -28.93 34.20
C PHE A 471 15.27 -29.14 33.82
N SER A 472 15.56 -28.95 32.53
CA SER A 472 16.89 -29.20 31.96
C SER A 472 17.68 -27.92 31.79
N TYR A 473 17.02 -26.85 31.36
CA TYR A 473 17.65 -25.57 31.02
C TYR A 473 16.64 -24.43 31.11
N TRP A 474 17.15 -23.21 31.04
CA TRP A 474 16.36 -22.01 30.79
C TRP A 474 16.97 -21.16 29.66
N ASP A 475 16.10 -20.54 28.88
CA ASP A 475 16.43 -19.53 27.88
C ASP A 475 15.90 -18.18 28.38
N GLY A 476 16.55 -17.10 27.96
CA GLY A 476 16.04 -15.77 28.25
C GLY A 476 16.48 -14.72 27.26
N ALA A 477 15.70 -13.64 27.19
CA ALA A 477 15.94 -12.52 26.30
C ALA A 477 15.76 -11.21 27.04
N PHE A 478 16.59 -10.23 26.70
CA PHE A 478 16.31 -8.85 27.11
C PHE A 478 15.10 -8.33 26.33
N LEU A 479 14.40 -7.37 26.91
CA LEU A 479 13.51 -6.49 26.17
C LEU A 479 14.13 -5.10 26.24
N SER A 480 14.27 -4.43 25.10
CA SER A 480 14.67 -3.02 25.11
C SER A 480 13.59 -2.22 25.82
N THR A 481 13.98 -1.51 26.88
CA THR A 481 13.13 -0.51 27.56
C THR A 481 12.76 0.63 26.64
#